data_AF-A0A3D5HJC9-F1
#
_entry.id   AF-A0A3D5HJC9-F1
#
_cell.length_a   1.000
_cell.length_b   1.000
_cell.length_c   1.000
_cell.angle_alpha   90.00
_cell.angle_beta   90.00
_cell.angle_gamma   90.00
#
_symmetry.space_group_name_H-M   'P 1'
#
loop_
_entity.id
_entity.type
_entity.pdbx_description
1 polymer ?
#
loop_
_entity_poly.entity_id
_entity_poly.type
_entity_poly.pdbx_seq_one_letter_code
_entity_poly.pdbx_strand_id
1 'polypeptide(L)'
;NNGDYEGVANLYAETATVEDPIGTPIKNGKSEIREFYKMSTQLGAQLALNGPVRATANAAAFAFSVTTESPNGAIQVDVIDTFKFDADGKVIEMCAYWGQSNVKM
;
A
#
# COMPACT_ATOMS: atom_id res chain seq x y z
N ASN A 1 -1.83 10.16 1.36
CA ASN A 1 -1.79 11.64 1.22
C ASN A 1 -2.62 12.37 2.27
N ASN A 2 -3.92 12.12 2.44
CA ASN A 2 -4.74 12.84 3.45
C ASN A 2 -4.66 12.28 4.88
N GLY A 3 -3.82 11.27 5.15
CA GLY A 3 -3.72 10.62 6.46
C GLY A 3 -4.96 9.81 6.88
N ASP A 4 -5.93 9.60 5.98
CA ASP A 4 -7.20 8.93 6.28
C ASP A 4 -7.06 7.39 6.27
N TYR A 5 -6.52 6.84 7.36
CA TYR A 5 -6.33 5.40 7.49
C TYR A 5 -7.66 4.62 7.55
N GLU A 6 -8.74 5.23 8.05
CA GLU A 6 -10.07 4.60 8.08
C GLU A 6 -10.63 4.48 6.66
N GLY A 7 -10.49 5.54 5.86
CA GLY A 7 -10.83 5.52 4.44
C GLY A 7 -10.07 4.45 3.67
N VAL A 8 -8.75 4.32 3.91
CA VAL A 8 -7.93 3.27 3.29
C VAL A 8 -8.37 1.88 3.74
N ALA A 9 -8.54 1.64 5.04
CA ALA A 9 -8.99 0.35 5.56
C ALA A 9 -10.38 -0.04 5.02
N ASN A 10 -11.25 0.94 4.75
CA ASN A 10 -12.57 0.72 4.17
C ASN A 10 -12.56 0.26 2.71
N LEU A 11 -11.44 0.33 2.00
CA LEU A 11 -11.29 -0.26 0.67
C LEU A 11 -11.18 -1.79 0.71
N TYR A 12 -10.81 -2.36 1.85
CA TYR A 12 -10.56 -3.80 2.01
C TYR A 12 -11.80 -4.57 2.44
N ALA A 13 -11.88 -5.82 2.00
CA ALA A 13 -12.84 -6.81 2.47
C ALA A 13 -12.51 -7.26 3.91
N GLU A 14 -13.49 -7.86 4.60
CA GLU A 14 -13.33 -8.24 6.01
C GLU A 14 -12.20 -9.27 6.21
N THR A 15 -12.04 -10.19 5.26
CA THR A 15 -11.04 -11.26 5.28
C THR A 15 -9.85 -10.99 4.35
N ALA A 16 -9.62 -9.73 3.98
CA ALA A 16 -8.54 -9.38 3.06
C ALA A 16 -7.15 -9.63 3.66
N THR A 17 -6.14 -9.73 2.79
CA THR A 17 -4.74 -9.85 3.18
C THR A 17 -3.92 -8.68 2.66
N VAL A 18 -2.92 -8.26 3.45
CA VAL A 18 -1.89 -7.29 3.04
C VAL A 18 -0.52 -7.87 3.33
N GLU A 19 0.35 -7.90 2.32
CA GLU A 19 1.77 -8.26 2.45
C GLU A 19 2.63 -7.08 1.96
N ASP A 20 3.31 -6.43 2.90
CA ASP A 20 4.06 -5.20 2.63
C ASP A 20 5.31 -5.11 3.53
N PRO A 21 6.53 -5.23 2.96
CA PRO A 21 6.80 -5.75 1.61
C PRO A 21 6.54 -7.26 1.50
N ILE A 22 6.50 -7.78 0.27
CA ILE A 22 6.59 -9.23 0.01
C ILE A 22 7.76 -9.86 0.77
N GLY A 23 7.52 -11.02 1.39
CA GLY A 23 8.46 -11.74 2.25
C GLY A 23 8.35 -11.40 3.73
N THR A 24 7.40 -10.55 4.13
CA THR A 24 7.12 -10.20 5.53
C THR A 24 5.83 -10.84 6.04
N PRO A 25 5.60 -10.89 7.36
CA PRO A 25 4.34 -11.41 7.89
C PRO A 25 3.12 -10.71 7.30
N ILE A 26 2.17 -11.52 6.82
CA ILE A 26 0.89 -11.08 6.26
C ILE A 26 0.01 -10.52 7.36
N LYS A 27 -0.64 -9.39 7.08
CA LYS A 27 -1.71 -8.83 7.89
C LYS A 27 -3.02 -9.48 7.45
N ASN A 28 -3.69 -10.19 8.36
CA ASN A 28 -4.87 -11.00 8.09
C ASN A 28 -6.13 -10.30 8.61
N GLY A 29 -7.01 -9.96 7.68
CA GLY A 29 -8.32 -9.36 7.98
C GLY A 29 -8.26 -7.86 8.25
N LYS A 30 -9.43 -7.24 8.16
CA LYS A 30 -9.59 -5.78 8.17
C LYS A 30 -9.05 -5.11 9.44
N SER A 31 -9.09 -5.79 10.58
CA SER A 31 -8.56 -5.27 11.85
C SER A 31 -7.04 -5.06 11.81
N GLU A 32 -6.26 -6.05 11.34
CA GLU A 32 -4.80 -5.94 11.26
C GLU A 32 -4.40 -4.92 10.18
N ILE A 33 -5.12 -4.92 9.05
CA ILE A 33 -4.93 -3.95 7.97
C ILE A 33 -5.16 -2.51 8.47
N ARG A 34 -6.21 -2.29 9.26
CA ARG A 34 -6.52 -0.98 9.83
C ARG A 34 -5.41 -0.48 10.76
N GLU A 35 -4.92 -1.32 11.67
CA GLU A 35 -3.81 -0.92 12.56
C GLU A 35 -2.51 -0.70 11.77
N PHE A 36 -2.23 -1.49 10.73
CA PHE A 36 -1.12 -1.25 9.82
C PHE A 36 -1.21 0.14 9.17
N TYR A 37 -2.36 0.49 8.59
CA TYR A 37 -2.51 1.79 7.93
C TYR A 37 -2.49 2.96 8.91
N LYS A 38 -3.05 2.79 10.10
CA LYS A 38 -2.98 3.79 11.18
C LYS A 38 -1.54 4.12 11.56
N MET A 39 -0.65 3.13 11.61
CA MET A 39 0.78 3.36 11.86
C MET A 39 1.46 3.98 10.64
N SER A 40 1.21 3.47 9.43
CA SER A 40 1.88 3.95 8.20
C SER A 40 1.56 5.41 7.87
N THR A 41 0.31 5.84 8.08
CA THR A 41 -0.15 7.20 7.76
C THR A 41 0.43 8.26 8.68
N GLN A 42 0.85 7.89 9.89
CA GLN A 42 1.52 8.80 10.84
C GLN A 42 2.92 9.22 10.40
N LEU A 43 3.53 8.49 9.46
CA LEU A 43 4.85 8.83 8.92
C LEU A 43 4.83 10.07 8.01
N GLY A 44 3.65 10.61 7.68
CA GLY A 44 3.52 11.80 6.85
C GLY A 44 3.92 11.60 5.39
N ALA A 45 4.04 10.34 4.96
CA ALA A 45 4.50 9.99 3.62
C ALA A 45 3.59 10.55 2.52
N GLN A 46 4.21 11.06 1.47
CA GLN A 46 3.57 11.50 0.23
C GLN A 46 3.69 10.42 -0.83
N LEU A 47 2.57 10.06 -1.43
CA LEU A 47 2.47 9.01 -2.45
C LEU A 47 2.12 9.63 -3.81
N ALA A 48 2.81 9.19 -4.86
CA ALA A 48 2.56 9.64 -6.23
C ALA A 48 2.62 8.47 -7.22
N LEU A 49 1.61 8.33 -8.10
CA LEU A 49 1.59 7.31 -9.15
C LEU A 49 2.67 7.58 -10.20
N ASN A 50 3.42 6.54 -10.55
CA ASN A 50 4.45 6.55 -11.58
C ASN A 50 3.89 6.00 -12.90
N GLY A 51 2.87 6.68 -13.42
CA GLY A 51 2.21 6.33 -14.69
C GLY A 51 0.83 5.71 -14.51
N PRO A 52 0.26 5.13 -15.60
CA PRO A 52 -1.10 4.63 -15.58
C PRO A 52 -1.22 3.33 -14.79
N VAL A 53 -2.33 3.21 -14.04
CA VAL A 53 -2.79 1.97 -13.44
C VAL A 53 -3.15 0.98 -14.55
N ARG A 54 -2.76 -0.27 -14.40
CA ARG A 54 -3.23 -1.38 -15.24
C ARG A 54 -4.29 -2.13 -14.46
N ALA A 55 -5.49 -2.24 -15.02
CA ALA A 55 -6.59 -2.97 -14.41
C ALA A 55 -7.26 -3.87 -15.46
N THR A 56 -7.53 -5.11 -15.09
CA THR A 56 -8.24 -6.08 -15.93
C THR A 56 -8.90 -7.14 -15.05
N ALA A 57 -10.07 -7.64 -15.46
CA ALA A 57 -10.89 -8.55 -14.66
C ALA A 57 -11.07 -8.02 -13.22
N ASN A 58 -10.62 -8.78 -12.22
CA ASN A 58 -10.68 -8.41 -10.79
C ASN A 58 -9.30 -8.11 -10.21
N ALA A 59 -8.36 -7.61 -11.01
CA ALA A 59 -7.01 -7.29 -10.55
C ALA A 59 -6.52 -5.94 -11.08
N ALA A 60 -5.66 -5.30 -10.30
CA ALA A 60 -4.95 -4.08 -10.69
C ALA A 60 -3.47 -4.15 -10.30
N ALA A 61 -2.63 -3.46 -11.06
CA ALA A 61 -1.22 -3.26 -10.75
C ALA A 61 -0.81 -1.81 -11.05
N PHE A 62 0.00 -1.22 -10.19
CA PHE A 62 0.43 0.17 -10.33
C PHE A 62 1.80 0.42 -9.69
N ALA A 63 2.61 1.22 -10.38
CA ALA A 63 3.86 1.72 -9.85
C ALA A 63 3.63 3.09 -9.19
N PHE A 64 4.29 3.33 -8.07
CA PHE A 64 4.22 4.61 -7.35
C PHE A 64 5.49 4.82 -6.51
N SER A 65 5.67 6.03 -6.01
CA SER A 65 6.72 6.36 -5.07
C SER A 65 6.12 6.77 -3.73
N VAL A 66 6.76 6.38 -2.64
CA VAL A 66 6.48 6.78 -1.26
C VAL A 66 7.62 7.65 -0.79
N THR A 67 7.37 8.93 -0.53
CA THR A 67 8.40 9.88 -0.07
C THR A 67 8.10 10.31 1.36
N THR A 68 9.07 10.16 2.25
CA THR A 68 9.00 10.60 3.65
C THR A 68 10.09 11.63 3.90
N GLU A 69 9.70 12.80 4.40
CA GLU A 69 10.62 13.86 4.79
C GLU A 69 11.21 13.59 6.18
N SER A 70 12.52 13.84 6.35
CA SER A 70 13.20 13.76 7.64
C SER A 70 14.23 14.88 7.78
N PRO A 71 14.68 15.22 9.01
CA PRO A 71 15.76 16.19 9.22
C PRO A 71 17.08 15.84 8.51
N ASN A 72 17.28 14.56 8.15
CA ASN A 72 18.49 14.05 7.51
C ASN A 72 18.37 13.93 5.99
N GLY A 73 17.26 14.40 5.39
CA GLY A 73 16.95 14.25 3.97
C GLY A 73 15.67 13.44 3.73
N ALA A 74 15.14 13.56 2.51
CA ALA A 74 13.97 12.81 2.07
C ALA A 74 14.37 11.37 1.73
N ILE A 75 13.57 10.40 2.20
CA ILE A 75 13.70 9.01 1.79
C ILE A 75 12.57 8.71 0.80
N GLN A 76 12.91 8.14 -0.35
CA GLN A 76 11.93 7.69 -1.32
C GLN A 76 12.02 6.17 -1.52
N VAL A 77 10.88 5.49 -1.53
CA VAL A 77 10.77 4.08 -1.88
C VAL A 77 9.93 3.95 -3.15
N ASP A 78 10.48 3.30 -4.18
CA ASP A 78 9.71 2.98 -5.38
C ASP A 78 9.04 1.62 -5.23
N VAL A 79 7.72 1.59 -5.39
CA VAL A 79 6.89 0.42 -5.11
C VAL A 79 6.05 0.06 -6.33
N ILE A 80 5.83 -1.24 -6.54
CA ILE A 80 4.76 -1.75 -7.39
C ILE A 80 3.78 -2.48 -6.48
N ASP A 81 2.52 -2.07 -6.47
CA ASP A 81 1.46 -2.79 -5.77
C ASP A 81 0.65 -3.61 -6.77
N THR A 82 0.18 -4.78 -6.32
CA THR A 82 -0.87 -5.54 -7.00
C THR A 82 -2.05 -5.76 -6.07
N PHE A 83 -3.26 -5.47 -6.56
CA PHE A 83 -4.51 -5.67 -5.84
C PHE A 83 -5.36 -6.73 -6.55
N LYS A 84 -6.03 -7.58 -5.79
CA LYS A 84 -7.18 -8.37 -6.24
C LYS A 84 -8.45 -7.88 -5.55
N PHE A 85 -9.56 -7.97 -6.26
CA PHE A 85 -10.87 -7.48 -5.81
C PHE A 85 -11.90 -8.61 -5.77
N ASP A 86 -12.86 -8.49 -4.85
CA ASP A 86 -14.09 -9.29 -4.86
C ASP A 86 -15.18 -8.69 -5.77
N ALA A 87 -16.36 -9.32 -5.77
CA ALA A 87 -17.51 -8.89 -6.57
C ALA A 87 -18.13 -7.55 -6.12
N ASP A 88 -17.89 -7.15 -4.85
CA ASP A 88 -18.35 -5.87 -4.29
C ASP A 88 -17.33 -4.75 -4.53
N GLY A 89 -16.23 -5.04 -5.23
CA GLY A 89 -15.15 -4.10 -5.53
C GLY A 89 -14.24 -3.81 -4.33
N LYS A 90 -14.27 -4.65 -3.29
CA LYS A 90 -13.34 -4.55 -2.16
C LYS A 90 -12.04 -5.27 -2.45
N VAL A 91 -10.94 -4.74 -1.95
CA VAL A 91 -9.62 -5.38 -2.03
C VAL A 91 -9.62 -6.62 -1.14
N ILE A 92 -9.32 -7.79 -1.72
CA ILE A 92 -9.19 -9.07 -1.00
C ILE A 92 -7.73 -9.49 -0.80
N GLU A 93 -6.82 -8.96 -1.62
CA GLU A 93 -5.38 -9.23 -1.53
C GLU A 93 -4.64 -7.97 -2.02
N MET A 94 -3.65 -7.53 -1.25
CA MET A 94 -2.69 -6.51 -1.64
C MET A 94 -1.28 -7.01 -1.37
N CYS A 95 -0.41 -6.86 -2.37
CA CYS A 95 1.00 -7.19 -2.29
C CYS A 95 1.82 -5.98 -2.73
N ALA A 96 2.76 -5.55 -1.88
CA ALA A 96 3.69 -4.47 -2.17
C ALA A 96 5.08 -5.02 -2.53
N TYR A 97 5.48 -4.81 -3.78
CA TYR A 97 6.77 -5.25 -4.33
C TYR A 97 7.78 -4.12 -4.25
N TRP A 98 8.63 -4.19 -3.24
CA TRP A 98 9.81 -3.32 -3.09
C TRP A 98 10.86 -4.01 -2.20
N GLY A 99 12.11 -3.57 -2.32
CA GLY A 99 13.21 -4.01 -1.47
C GLY A 99 14.29 -2.95 -1.37
N GLN A 100 15.43 -3.28 -0.78
CA GLN A 100 16.52 -2.31 -0.53
C GLN A 100 17.00 -1.59 -1.79
N SER A 101 17.01 -2.28 -2.95
CA SER A 101 17.38 -1.69 -4.24
C SER A 101 16.41 -0.61 -4.74
N ASN A 102 15.23 -0.52 -4.15
CA ASN A 102 14.21 0.46 -4.50
C ASN A 102 14.16 1.66 -3.53
N VAL A 103 14.99 1.64 -2.49
CA VAL A 103 15.12 2.74 -1.51
C VAL A 103 16.16 3.74 -2.02
N LYS A 104 15.78 5.02 -2.03
CA LYS A 104 16.60 6.17 -2.45
C LYS A 104 16.70 7.16 -1.30
N MET A 105 17.88 7.76 -1.17
CA MET A 105 18.19 8.84 -0.23
C MET A 105 18.50 10.12 -1.01
#